data_AF-A0A368B8G7-F1
#
_entry.id   AF-A0A368B8G7-F1
#
_cell.length_a   1.000
_cell.length_b   1.000
_cell.length_c   1.000
_cell.angle_alpha   90.00
_cell.angle_beta   90.00
_cell.angle_gamma   90.00
#
_symmetry.space_group_name_H-M   'P 1'
#
loop_
_entity.id
_entity.type
_entity.pdbx_description
1 polymer ?
#
loop_
_entity_poly.entity_id
_entity_poly.type
_entity_poly.pdbx_seq_one_letter_code
_entity_poly.pdbx_strand_id
1 'polypeptide(L)' 'MTEFSNNEVAEIACIFVNLGAPEKQAEVMASQLIKRAEQIAQERDISKVEATERLLKQVLEARQGS' A
#
# COMPACT_ATOMS: atom_id res chain seq x y z
N MET A 1 -13.50 1.24 -12.95
CA MET A 1 -12.91 2.06 -11.86
C MET A 1 -13.54 1.56 -10.58
N THR A 2 -12.84 0.69 -9.84
CA THR A 2 -13.29 0.24 -8.53
C THR A 2 -13.00 1.35 -7.53
N GLU A 3 -14.06 1.95 -7.00
CA GLU A 3 -13.99 2.88 -5.88
C GLU A 3 -13.32 2.20 -4.67
N PHE A 4 -12.29 2.85 -4.13
CA PHE A 4 -11.67 2.42 -2.89
C PHE A 4 -12.69 2.59 -1.76
N SER A 5 -12.91 1.54 -0.98
CA SER A 5 -13.56 1.72 0.31
C SER A 5 -12.58 2.51 1.19
N ASN A 6 -13.00 3.64 1.76
CA ASN A 6 -12.19 4.44 2.69
C ASN A 6 -11.54 3.58 3.80
N ASN A 7 -12.12 2.41 4.09
CA ASN A 7 -11.59 1.43 5.02
C ASN A 7 -10.23 0.83 4.59
N GLU A 8 -10.02 0.51 3.31
CA GLU A 8 -8.77 -0.10 2.81
C GLU A 8 -7.58 0.87 2.94
N VAL A 9 -7.81 2.15 2.63
CA VAL A 9 -6.79 3.20 2.78
C VAL A 9 -6.43 3.38 4.26
N ALA A 10 -7.42 3.40 5.15
CA ALA A 10 -7.19 3.57 6.59
C ALA A 10 -6.40 2.40 7.20
N GLU A 11 -6.72 1.16 6.81
CA GLU A 11 -6.01 -0.04 7.27
C GLU A 11 -4.54 -0.02 6.84
N ILE A 12 -4.27 0.31 5.57
CA ILE A 12 -2.88 0.40 5.07
C ILE A 12 -2.16 1.63 5.65
N ALA A 13 -2.84 2.74 5.87
CA ALA A 13 -2.27 3.91 6.53
C ALA A 13 -1.80 3.58 7.96
N CYS A 14 -2.56 2.78 8.71
CA CYS A 14 -2.16 2.31 10.03
C CYS A 14 -0.81 1.57 10.00
N ILE A 15 -0.55 0.78 8.96
CA ILE A 15 0.76 0.13 8.78
C ILE A 15 1.87 1.17 8.66
N PHE A 16 1.70 2.19 7.83
CA PHE A 16 2.70 3.25 7.67
C PHE A 16 2.90 4.08 8.95
N VAL A 17 1.85 4.34 9.72
CA VAL A 17 1.96 4.98 11.04
C VAL A 17 2.79 4.11 11.98
N ASN A 18 2.52 2.80 12.04
CA ASN A 18 3.29 1.86 12.85
C ASN A 18 4.76 1.74 12.42
N LEU A 19 5.06 2.08 11.15
CA LEU A 19 6.41 2.17 10.62
C LEU A 19 7.10 3.52 10.90
N GLY A 20 6.36 4.50 11.46
CA GLY A 20 6.87 5.80 11.90
C GLY A 20 6.46 7.00 11.03
N ALA A 21 5.58 6.82 10.04
CA ALA A 21 5.09 7.93 9.23
C ALA A 21 4.03 8.76 9.98
N PRO A 22 4.04 10.10 9.86
CA PRO A 22 2.94 10.93 10.35
C PRO A 22 1.60 10.55 9.68
N GLU A 23 0.48 10.61 10.41
CA GLU A 23 -0.84 10.15 9.94
C GLU A 23 -1.22 10.68 8.55
N LYS A 24 -1.10 12.01 8.33
CA LYS A 24 -1.39 12.62 7.01
C LYS A 24 -0.51 12.06 5.89
N GLN A 25 0.75 11.75 6.19
CA GLN A 25 1.67 11.18 5.21
C GLN A 25 1.36 9.70 4.99
N ALA A 26 1.00 8.96 6.04
CA ALA A 26 0.59 7.57 5.98
C ALA A 26 -0.65 7.36 5.09
N GLU A 27 -1.66 8.23 5.16
CA GLU A 27 -2.84 8.20 4.28
C GLU A 27 -2.47 8.41 2.81
N VAL A 28 -1.58 9.36 2.54
CA VAL A 28 -1.07 9.63 1.18
C VAL A 28 -0.30 8.42 0.65
N MET A 29 0.58 7.84 1.46
CA MET A 29 1.36 6.65 1.11
C MET A 29 0.46 5.44 0.86
N ALA A 30 -0.55 5.21 1.70
CA ALA A 30 -1.54 4.15 1.51
C ALA A 30 -2.29 4.31 0.19
N SER A 31 -2.80 5.51 -0.09
CA SER A 31 -3.49 5.82 -1.35
C SER A 31 -2.60 5.57 -2.57
N GLN A 32 -1.31 5.92 -2.49
CA GLN A 32 -0.36 5.69 -3.57
C GLN A 32 -0.01 4.21 -3.75
N LEU A 33 0.21 3.48 -2.65
CA LEU A 33 0.51 2.06 -2.67
C LEU A 33 -0.63 1.27 -3.31
N ILE A 34 -1.88 1.56 -2.95
CA ILE A 34 -3.04 0.87 -3.52
C ILE A 34 -3.17 1.17 -5.02
N LYS A 35 -3.03 2.44 -5.44
CA LYS A 35 -3.04 2.80 -6.88
C LYS A 35 -1.97 2.03 -7.65
N ARG A 36 -0.78 1.88 -7.06
CA ARG A 36 0.31 1.10 -7.68
C ARG A 36 0.00 -0.40 -7.70
N ALA A 37 -0.60 -0.94 -6.64
CA ALA A 37 -1.03 -2.33 -6.59
C ALA A 37 -2.06 -2.64 -7.68
N GLU A 38 -3.03 -1.76 -7.91
CA GLU A 38 -4.02 -1.93 -8.97
C GLU A 38 -3.38 -1.94 -10.36
N GLN A 39 -2.46 -1.01 -10.61
CA GLN A 39 -1.71 -1.00 -11.87
C GLN A 39 -0.93 -2.30 -12.07
N ILE A 40 -0.23 -2.78 -11.04
CA ILE A 40 0.54 -4.03 -11.10
C ILE A 40 -0.37 -5.24 -11.31
N ALA A 41 -1.51 -5.28 -10.62
CA ALA A 41 -2.50 -6.34 -10.75
C ALA A 41 -2.99 -6.45 -12.20
N GLN A 42 -3.30 -5.31 -12.82
CA GLN A 42 -3.70 -5.25 -14.22
C GLN A 42 -2.55 -5.63 -15.18
N GLU A 43 -1.35 -5.10 -14.97
CA GLU A 43 -0.19 -5.33 -15.86
C GLU A 43 0.31 -6.79 -15.82
N ARG A 44 0.11 -7.48 -14.69
CA ARG A 44 0.67 -8.82 -14.45
C ARG A 44 -0.37 -9.92 -14.34
N ASP A 45 -1.65 -9.61 -14.52
CA ASP A 45 -2.78 -10.54 -14.38
C ASP A 45 -2.75 -11.28 -13.04
N ILE A 46 -2.53 -10.53 -11.95
CA ILE A 46 -2.55 -11.04 -10.57
C ILE A 46 -3.62 -10.33 -9.75
N SER A 47 -3.95 -10.88 -8.59
CA SER A 47 -4.93 -10.23 -7.71
C SER A 47 -4.37 -8.92 -7.12
N LYS A 48 -5.27 -7.96 -6.85
CA LYS A 48 -4.93 -6.72 -6.13
C LYS A 48 -4.33 -7.01 -4.76
N VAL A 49 -4.86 -8.00 -4.04
CA VAL A 49 -4.34 -8.42 -2.72
C VAL A 49 -2.88 -8.87 -2.82
N GLU A 50 -2.56 -9.72 -3.79
CA GLU A 50 -1.19 -10.18 -4.04
C GLU A 50 -0.25 -9.03 -4.43
N ALA A 51 -0.71 -8.09 -5.26
CA ALA A 51 0.07 -6.92 -5.63
C ALA A 51 0.34 -5.99 -4.43
N THR A 52 -0.67 -5.77 -3.58
CA THR A 52 -0.55 -4.98 -2.34
C THR A 52 0.43 -5.63 -1.36
N GLU A 53 0.33 -6.95 -1.15
CA GLU A 53 1.24 -7.71 -0.29
C GLU A 53 2.70 -7.56 -0.75
N ARG A 54 2.95 -7.68 -2.06
CA ARG A 54 4.29 -7.52 -2.65
C ARG A 54 4.86 -6.13 -2.38
N LEU A 55 4.07 -5.08 -2.55
CA LEU A 55 4.51 -3.71 -2.29
C LEU A 55 4.79 -3.46 -0.81
N LEU A 56 3.94 -3.95 0.08
CA LEU A 56 4.16 -3.82 1.53
C LEU A 56 5.43 -4.56 1.97
N LYS A 57 5.68 -5.75 1.43
CA LYS A 57 6.92 -6.50 1.69
C LYS A 57 8.15 -5.70 1.27
N GLN A 58 8.13 -5.08 0.09
CA GLN A 58 9.23 -4.22 -0.37
C GLN A 58 9.47 -3.02 0.57
N VAL A 59 8.41 -2.39 1.09
CA VAL A 59 8.54 -1.31 2.08
C VAL A 59 9.24 -1.79 3.36
N LEU A 60 8.85 -2.97 3.86
CA LEU A 60 9.44 -3.56 5.07
C LEU A 60 10.91 -3.93 4.86
N GLU A 61 11.24 -4.52 3.71
CA GLU A 61 12.61 -4.89 3.34
C GLU A 61 13.49 -3.65 3.18
N ALA A 62 13.01 -2.61 2.51
CA ALA A 62 13.74 -1.35 2.33
C ALA A 62 14.07 -0.67 3.68
N ARG A 63 13.19 -0.80 4.67
CA ARG A 63 13.41 -0.28 6.01
C ARG A 63 14.46 -1.06 6.80
N GLN A 64 14.57 -2.38 6.58
CA GLN A 64 15.51 -3.25 7.30
C GLN A 64 16.93 -3.21 6.72
N GLY A 65 17.11 -2.71 5.50
CA GLY A 65 18.37 -2.68 4.77
C GLY A 65 19.11 -1.33 4.75
N SER A 66 18.90 -0.44 5.73
CA SER A 66 19.62 0.83 5.87
C SER A 66 20.39 0.92 7.19
#